data_AF-A0A0G1WUA4-F1
#
_entry.id   AF-A0A0G1WUA4-F1
#
_cell.length_a   1.000
_cell.length_b   1.000
_cell.length_c   1.000
_cell.angle_alpha   90.00
_cell.angle_beta   90.00
_cell.angle_gamma   90.00
#
_symmetry.space_group_name_H-M   'P 1'
#
loop_
_entity.id
_entity.type
_entity.pdbx_description
1 polymer ?
#
loop_
_entity_poly.entity_id
_entity_poly.type
_entity_poly.pdbx_seq_one_letter_code
_entity_poly.pdbx_strand_id
1 'polypeptide(L)'
;YARVLSGFPYAAFVHASMTGAVDKAVLEALATGSAVFTSSEAFPESIPGIFKFEQGNAGDLADAVAHAFEAGKLGYNEGARVYVTGHHNLHTLVSKILSFYEC
;
A
#
# COMPACT_ATOMS: atom_id res chain seq x y z
N TYR A 1 -11.02 -14.35 -7.74
CA TYR A 1 -9.63 -14.20 -7.29
C TYR A 1 -9.41 -14.38 -5.78
N ALA A 2 -10.42 -14.72 -4.97
CA ALA A 2 -10.28 -14.84 -3.49
C ALA A 2 -10.09 -16.28 -2.97
N ARG A 3 -9.53 -17.21 -3.77
CA ARG A 3 -9.51 -18.65 -3.41
C ARG A 3 -8.11 -19.28 -3.25
N VAL A 4 -7.03 -18.49 -3.32
CA VAL A 4 -5.65 -19.02 -3.31
C VAL A 4 -4.92 -18.85 -1.96
N LEU A 5 -5.49 -18.17 -0.97
CA LEU A 5 -4.84 -17.97 0.34
C LEU A 5 -5.32 -18.94 1.43
N SER A 6 -5.66 -20.19 1.07
CA SER A 6 -6.10 -21.20 2.06
C SER A 6 -4.95 -21.86 2.84
N GLY A 7 -3.72 -21.34 2.74
CA GLY A 7 -2.54 -21.93 3.40
C GLY A 7 -1.67 -20.95 4.21
N PHE A 8 -1.80 -19.65 4.00
CA PHE A 8 -1.05 -18.63 4.73
C PHE A 8 -1.98 -17.47 5.09
N PRO A 9 -2.36 -17.29 6.37
CA PRO A 9 -3.29 -16.24 6.78
C PRO A 9 -2.71 -14.82 6.65
N TYR A 10 -1.41 -14.71 6.36
CA TYR A 10 -0.68 -13.44 6.30
C TYR A 10 0.08 -13.35 4.97
N ALA A 11 -0.12 -12.25 4.27
CA ALA A 11 0.65 -11.90 3.08
C ALA A 11 0.92 -10.40 3.12
N ALA A 12 2.18 -10.02 2.85
CA ALA A 12 2.61 -8.64 2.79
C ALA A 12 3.38 -8.39 1.50
N PHE A 13 3.25 -7.18 0.96
CA PHE A 13 4.04 -6.70 -0.16
C PHE A 13 5.17 -5.81 0.36
N VAL A 14 6.40 -6.08 -0.08
CA VAL A 14 7.58 -5.30 0.31
C VAL A 14 8.05 -4.49 -0.89
N HIS A 15 8.10 -3.17 -0.73
CA HIS A 15 8.52 -2.22 -1.74
C HIS A 15 9.75 -1.44 -1.24
N ALA A 16 10.94 -1.92 -1.60
CA ALA A 16 12.23 -1.33 -1.19
C ALA A 16 12.87 -0.46 -2.29
N SER A 17 12.11 -0.09 -3.32
CA SER A 17 12.62 0.67 -4.47
C SER A 17 12.96 2.11 -4.08
N MET A 18 14.03 2.64 -4.69
CA MET A 18 14.40 4.05 -4.58
C MET A 18 13.59 4.88 -5.58
N THR A 19 12.37 5.27 -5.21
CA THR A 19 11.54 6.15 -6.05
C THR A 19 10.96 7.30 -5.22
N GLY A 20 11.12 8.52 -5.71
CA GLY A 20 10.41 9.70 -5.20
C GLY A 20 9.00 9.86 -5.80
N ALA A 21 8.66 9.03 -6.79
CA ALA A 21 7.35 9.02 -7.44
C ALA A 21 6.48 7.87 -6.93
N VAL A 22 5.17 8.04 -7.05
CA VAL A 22 4.16 7.02 -6.72
C VAL A 22 4.33 5.82 -7.65
N ASP A 23 4.62 4.65 -7.06
CA ASP A 23 4.67 3.37 -7.77
C ASP A 23 3.28 2.71 -7.79
N LYS A 24 2.83 2.27 -8.97
CA LYS A 24 1.53 1.60 -9.11
C LYS A 24 1.51 0.23 -8.47
N ALA A 25 2.64 -0.46 -8.34
CA ALA A 25 2.71 -1.77 -7.69
C ALA A 25 2.25 -1.68 -6.22
N VAL A 26 2.58 -0.57 -5.54
CA VAL A 26 2.09 -0.29 -4.17
C VAL A 26 0.56 -0.12 -4.17
N LEU A 27 0.02 0.64 -5.12
CA LEU A 27 -1.44 0.85 -5.23
C LEU A 27 -2.19 -0.45 -5.57
N GLU A 28 -1.62 -1.29 -6.43
CA GLU A 28 -2.15 -2.60 -6.79
C GLU A 28 -2.17 -3.53 -5.57
N ALA A 29 -1.09 -3.56 -4.78
CA ALA A 29 -1.04 -4.32 -3.54
C ALA A 29 -2.10 -3.84 -2.54
N LEU A 30 -2.22 -2.53 -2.31
CA LEU A 30 -3.26 -1.96 -1.43
C LEU A 30 -4.68 -2.25 -1.94
N ALA A 31 -4.90 -2.28 -3.26
CA ALA A 31 -6.21 -2.61 -3.86
C ALA A 31 -6.67 -4.04 -3.53
N THR A 32 -5.73 -4.95 -3.29
CA THR A 32 -6.04 -6.31 -2.81
C THR A 32 -6.37 -6.39 -1.32
N GLY A 33 -6.15 -5.30 -0.57
CA GLY A 33 -6.25 -5.26 0.88
C GLY A 33 -5.03 -5.83 1.60
N SER A 34 -3.90 -5.98 0.93
CA SER A 34 -2.66 -6.49 1.54
C SER A 34 -1.93 -5.39 2.31
N ALA A 35 -1.23 -5.78 3.38
CA ALA A 35 -0.27 -4.89 4.05
C ALA A 35 0.91 -4.58 3.11
N VAL A 36 1.37 -3.34 3.12
CA VAL A 36 2.49 -2.87 2.29
C VAL A 36 3.56 -2.24 3.17
N PHE A 37 4.77 -2.78 3.10
CA PHE A 37 5.97 -2.18 3.68
C PHE A 37 6.69 -1.41 2.58
N THR A 38 6.91 -0.11 2.76
CA THR A 38 7.56 0.71 1.73
C THR A 38 8.59 1.66 2.32
N SER A 39 9.73 1.78 1.65
CA SER A 39 10.71 2.84 1.95
C SER A 39 10.45 4.13 1.18
N SER A 40 9.49 4.15 0.25
CA SER A 40 9.24 5.32 -0.60
C SER A 40 8.53 6.44 0.16
N GLU A 41 9.02 7.67 0.04
CA GLU A 41 8.40 8.88 0.62
C GLU A 41 7.10 9.30 -0.09
N ALA A 42 6.81 8.74 -1.27
CA ALA A 42 5.59 9.05 -2.01
C ALA A 42 4.30 8.55 -1.33
N PHE A 43 4.42 7.68 -0.32
CA PHE A 43 3.31 7.07 0.39
C PHE A 43 3.35 7.44 1.87
N PRO A 44 2.45 8.32 2.36
CA PRO A 44 2.37 8.66 3.77
C PRO A 44 1.80 7.51 4.61
N GLU A 45 2.21 7.41 5.87
CA GLU A 45 1.72 6.43 6.85
C GLU A 45 0.22 6.57 7.17
N SER A 46 -0.39 7.70 6.83
CA SER A 46 -1.83 7.91 6.98
C SER A 46 -2.67 7.03 6.05
N ILE A 47 -2.07 6.43 5.01
CA ILE A 47 -2.75 5.49 4.13
C ILE A 47 -2.95 4.15 4.87
N PRO A 48 -4.20 3.65 4.99
CA PRO A 48 -4.44 2.37 5.64
C PRO A 48 -3.65 1.24 4.97
N GLY A 49 -2.96 0.44 5.78
CA GLY A 49 -2.18 -0.71 5.31
C GLY A 49 -0.75 -0.38 4.87
N ILE A 50 -0.34 0.89 4.91
CA ILE A 50 1.06 1.29 4.70
C ILE A 50 1.83 1.23 6.02
N PHE A 51 3.03 0.65 5.94
CA PHE A 51 4.04 0.63 6.98
C PHE A 51 5.34 1.15 6.38
N LYS A 52 5.96 2.13 7.02
CA LYS A 52 7.23 2.69 6.57
C LYS A 52 8.39 1.93 7.19
N PHE A 53 9.49 1.94 6.46
CA PHE A 53 10.80 1.57 6.95
C PHE A 53 11.86 2.43 6.26
N GLU A 54 13.02 2.56 6.87
CA GLU A 54 14.16 3.30 6.37
C GLU A 54 14.81 2.59 5.18
N GLN A 55 15.05 3.34 4.12
CA GLN A 55 15.62 2.80 2.89
C GLN A 55 17.01 2.19 3.14
N GLY A 56 17.23 0.95 2.68
CA GLY A 56 18.50 0.26 2.84
C GLY A 56 18.76 -0.28 4.24
N ASN A 57 17.83 -0.07 5.18
CA ASN A 57 17.91 -0.59 6.54
C ASN A 57 17.04 -1.85 6.69
N ALA A 58 17.68 -3.01 6.54
CA ALA A 58 16.99 -4.30 6.69
C ALA A 58 16.52 -4.57 8.13
N GLY A 59 17.20 -3.99 9.13
CA GLY A 59 16.80 -4.11 10.54
C GLY A 59 15.47 -3.41 10.79
N ASP A 60 15.36 -2.16 10.32
CA ASP A 60 14.12 -1.38 10.46
C ASP A 60 12.94 -2.01 9.71
N LEU A 61 13.18 -2.58 8.52
CA LEU A 61 12.16 -3.39 7.83
C LEU A 61 11.70 -4.58 8.66
N ALA A 62 12.64 -5.32 9.27
CA ALA A 62 12.31 -6.48 10.10
C ALA A 62 11.47 -6.07 11.33
N ASP A 63 11.85 -4.97 11.98
CA ASP A 63 11.14 -4.41 13.13
C ASP A 63 9.73 -3.95 12.74
N ALA A 64 9.57 -3.28 11.60
CA ALA A 64 8.28 -2.87 11.08
C ALA A 64 7.35 -4.08 10.82
N VAL A 65 7.88 -5.15 10.21
CA VAL A 65 7.13 -6.38 9.95
C VAL A 65 6.73 -7.06 11.26
N ALA A 66 7.64 -7.17 12.22
CA ALA A 66 7.38 -7.76 13.53
C ALA A 66 6.28 -6.99 14.28
N HIS A 67 6.38 -5.66 14.36
CA HIS A 67 5.37 -4.82 15.00
C HIS A 67 4.00 -4.95 14.32
N ALA A 68 3.95 -4.99 13.00
CA ALA A 68 2.70 -5.15 12.26
C ALA A 68 2.07 -6.53 12.51
N PHE A 69 2.88 -7.58 12.61
CA PHE A 69 2.42 -8.93 12.95
C PHE A 69 1.84 -9.00 14.36
N GLU A 70 2.57 -8.49 15.35
CA GLU A 70 2.14 -8.46 16.75
C GLU A 70 0.86 -7.63 16.94
N ALA A 71 0.73 -6.53 16.19
CA ALA A 71 -0.47 -5.70 16.18
C ALA A 71 -1.65 -6.31 15.40
N GLY A 72 -1.49 -7.49 14.80
CA GLY A 72 -2.54 -8.15 14.01
C GLY A 72 -2.87 -7.44 12.70
N LYS A 73 -1.95 -6.62 12.16
CA LYS A 73 -2.19 -5.78 10.98
C LYS A 73 -1.75 -6.40 9.65
N LEU A 74 -1.26 -7.63 9.65
CA LEU A 74 -0.88 -8.37 8.42
C LEU A 74 -2.06 -9.11 7.74
N GLY A 75 -3.27 -8.97 8.28
CA GLY A 75 -4.48 -9.51 7.68
C GLY A 75 -5.05 -8.62 6.57
N TYR A 76 -6.20 -9.06 6.03
CA TYR A 76 -6.94 -8.28 5.03
C TYR A 76 -7.37 -6.91 5.58
N ASN A 77 -7.08 -5.86 4.83
CA ASN A 77 -7.42 -4.48 5.16
C ASN A 77 -8.39 -3.88 4.14
N GLU A 78 -9.68 -3.83 4.47
CA GLU A 78 -10.70 -3.20 3.63
C GLU A 78 -10.43 -1.70 3.42
N GLY A 79 -9.92 -1.01 4.44
CA GLY A 79 -9.60 0.42 4.37
C GLY A 79 -8.57 0.76 3.29
N ALA A 80 -7.57 -0.12 3.08
CA ALA A 80 -6.58 0.03 2.01
C ALA A 80 -7.26 0.01 0.63
N ARG A 81 -8.18 -0.94 0.41
CA ARG A 81 -8.94 -1.06 -0.82
C ARG A 81 -9.88 0.14 -1.03
N VAL A 82 -10.58 0.58 0.01
CA VAL A 82 -11.44 1.76 -0.04
C VAL A 82 -10.62 3.00 -0.39
N TYR A 83 -9.44 3.17 0.21
CA TYR A 83 -8.54 4.28 -0.10
C TYR A 83 -8.16 4.32 -1.58
N VAL A 84 -7.68 3.19 -2.14
CA VAL A 84 -7.27 3.12 -3.55
C VAL A 84 -8.45 3.37 -4.48
N THR A 85 -9.59 2.74 -4.22
CA THR A 85 -10.79 2.95 -5.04
C THR A 85 -11.36 4.36 -4.92
N GLY A 86 -11.19 5.08 -3.82
CA GLY A 86 -11.62 6.48 -3.71
C GLY A 86 -10.69 7.48 -4.39
N HIS A 87 -9.37 7.27 -4.30
CA HIS A 87 -8.38 8.30 -4.66
C HIS A 87 -7.64 8.03 -5.96
N HIS A 88 -7.44 6.76 -6.31
CA HIS A 88 -6.53 6.32 -7.37
C HIS A 88 -7.22 5.48 -8.46
N ASN A 89 -8.55 5.51 -8.54
CA ASN A 89 -9.28 4.88 -9.64
C ASN A 89 -9.22 5.75 -10.92
N LEU A 90 -9.50 5.14 -12.08
CA LEU A 90 -9.48 5.85 -13.37
C LEU A 90 -10.56 6.93 -13.48
N HIS A 91 -11.75 6.69 -12.90
CA HIS A 91 -12.85 7.66 -12.91
C HIS A 91 -12.45 8.98 -12.22
N THR A 92 -11.90 8.90 -11.01
CA THR A 92 -11.38 10.03 -10.23
C THR A 92 -10.24 10.72 -10.97
N LEU A 93 -9.35 9.98 -11.63
CA LEU A 93 -8.26 10.58 -12.42
C LEU A 93 -8.81 11.36 -13.62
N VAL A 94 -9.74 10.76 -14.38
CA VAL A 94 -10.35 11.41 -15.55
C VAL A 94 -11.08 12.68 -15.13
N SER A 95 -11.87 12.65 -14.06
CA SER A 95 -12.54 13.84 -13.54
C SER A 95 -11.56 14.96 -13.20
N LYS A 96 -10.43 14.65 -12.54
CA LYS A 96 -9.39 15.64 -12.22
C LYS A 96 -8.75 16.25 -13.46
N ILE A 97 -8.48 15.43 -14.48
CA ILE A 97 -7.90 15.89 -15.75
C ILE A 97 -8.87 16.84 -16.46
N LEU A 98 -10.15 16.45 -16.59
CA LEU A 98 -11.16 17.30 -17.21
C LEU A 98 -11.29 18.63 -16.47
N SER A 99 -11.43 18.61 -15.14
CA SER A 99 -11.50 19.83 -14.34
C SER A 99 -10.27 20.74 -14.47
N PHE A 100 -9.09 20.19 -14.76
CA PHE A 100 -7.89 20.99 -15.00
C PHE A 100 -7.92 21.71 -16.36
N TYR A 101 -8.49 21.09 -17.38
CA TYR A 101 -8.56 21.63 -18.75
C TYR A 101 -9.83 22.43 -19.05
N GLU A 102 -10.90 22.27 -18.26
CA GLU A 102 -12.15 23.04 -18.37
C GLU A 102 -12.11 24.37 -17.59
N CYS A 103 -10.92 24.75 -17.08
CA CYS A 103 -10.63 26.08 -16.53
C CYS A 103 -10.55 27.15 -17.62
#